data_AF-A0A3D5HYM7-F1
#
_entry.id   AF-A0A3D5HYM7-F1
#
_cell.length_a   1.000
_cell.length_b   1.000
_cell.length_c   1.000
_cell.angle_alpha   90.00
_cell.angle_beta   90.00
_cell.angle_gamma   90.00
#
_symmetry.space_group_name_H-M   'P 1'
#
loop_
_entity.id
_entity.type
_entity.pdbx_description
1 polymer ?
#
loop_
_entity_poly.entity_id
_entity_poly.type
_entity_poly.pdbx_seq_one_letter_code
_entity_poly.pdbx_strand_id
1 'polypeptide(L)'
;MTRPQGWLALILALAIGSLLVLRSLPLSLGLDLRGGSQLTLLVKPAGDITKIESKQLDAVKEVLERRVNGLGVSEASVTTSGSDRIVVQLPGVQDPRRAAEVLGTTARLEFRAQKPETQQELTNLTRLKRLIVARQEQIAGRTQTSDGEQAPDVSGPLTDLLKQQGIEAPANASEEEQLEALLIETERRITPLFGEPELTGSDLVDAGRQQQQGSQSWEVTLRFSQAGGEKFADLTKSIAGTNRLLGIMLDGRSISEASVGPQFATAGITGGAATITGRFSADEARDLEVQLRGGALPLPVEIIENRSVGPTLGAQNIRNSLIAAGSGTALVGVFMVIIYRLPGAVALLALLLYSLFNLALYALIPVTLTLPGIAGFILSVGMAVDANILIFERSKEELRDGNTLFRSVDTGFS
;
A
#
# COMPACT_ATOMS: atom_id res chain seq x y z
N MET A 1 39.03 15.75 42.61
CA MET A 1 39.01 16.27 41.23
C MET A 1 38.99 15.11 40.25
N THR A 2 37.82 14.54 39.99
CA THR A 2 37.61 13.49 38.97
C THR A 2 37.47 14.16 37.61
N ARG A 3 38.31 13.77 36.64
CA ARG A 3 38.37 14.42 35.33
C ARG A 3 37.02 14.29 34.59
N PRO A 4 36.51 15.35 33.94
CA PRO A 4 35.30 15.31 33.10
C PRO A 4 35.44 14.49 31.80
N GLN A 5 36.53 13.72 31.65
CA GLN A 5 36.88 12.99 30.42
C GLN A 5 35.86 11.90 30.03
N GLY A 6 35.13 11.32 30.99
CA GLY A 6 34.12 10.30 30.70
C GLY A 6 32.91 10.84 29.92
N TRP A 7 32.45 12.06 30.23
CA TRP A 7 31.28 12.66 29.58
C TRP A 7 31.57 13.07 28.14
N LEU A 8 32.76 13.60 27.86
CA LEU A 8 33.18 13.93 26.49
C LEU A 8 33.27 12.69 25.61
N ALA A 9 33.83 11.59 26.12
CA ALA A 9 33.88 10.32 25.40
C ALA A 9 32.48 9.77 25.11
N LEU A 10 31.54 9.90 26.06
CA LEU A 10 30.14 9.50 25.88
C LEU A 10 29.44 10.35 24.80
N ILE A 11 29.59 11.67 24.83
CA ILE A 11 29.00 12.57 23.82
C ILE A 11 29.55 12.24 22.43
N LEU A 12 30.86 12.00 22.32
CA LEU A 12 31.49 11.62 21.06
C LEU A 12 30.97 10.27 20.56
N ALA A 13 30.86 9.27 21.45
CA ALA A 13 30.29 7.97 21.12
C ALA A 13 28.83 8.08 20.65
N LEU A 14 28.02 8.92 21.30
CA LEU A 14 26.65 9.21 20.88
C LEU A 14 26.61 9.90 19.52
N ALA A 15 27.48 10.89 19.26
CA ALA A 15 27.55 11.57 17.97
C ALA A 15 27.91 10.62 16.82
N ILE A 16 28.89 9.74 17.05
CA ILE A 16 29.25 8.70 16.09
C ILE A 16 28.08 7.73 15.89
N GLY A 17 27.45 7.28 16.97
CA GLY A 17 26.28 6.40 16.93
C GLY A 17 25.12 7.02 16.13
N SER A 18 24.80 8.29 16.39
CA SER A 18 23.79 9.04 15.64
C SER A 18 24.12 9.11 14.15
N LEU A 19 25.37 9.40 13.79
CA LEU A 19 25.78 9.45 12.38
C LEU A 19 25.66 8.07 11.69
N LEU A 20 25.97 6.98 12.41
CA LEU A 20 25.79 5.61 11.91
C LEU A 20 24.31 5.27 11.71
N VAL A 21 23.43 5.69 12.61
CA VAL A 21 21.98 5.54 12.49
C VAL A 21 21.47 6.26 11.23
N LEU A 22 21.82 7.53 11.05
CA LEU A 22 21.43 8.31 9.86
C LEU A 22 21.91 7.69 8.55
N ARG A 23 23.07 7.03 8.56
CA ARG A 23 23.62 6.37 7.38
C ARG A 23 22.92 5.06 7.05
N SER A 24 22.42 4.36 8.05
CA SER A 24 21.82 3.02 7.92
C SER A 24 20.30 3.05 7.77
N LEU A 25 19.63 4.03 8.37
CA LEU A 25 18.18 4.18 8.36
C LEU A 25 17.79 5.47 7.62
N PRO A 26 17.13 5.39 6.46
CA PRO A 26 16.63 6.58 5.76
C PRO A 26 15.48 7.21 6.56
N LEU A 27 15.40 8.54 6.55
CA LEU A 27 14.29 9.27 7.17
C LEU A 27 12.98 9.04 6.39
N SER A 28 11.90 8.71 7.09
CA SER A 28 10.56 8.63 6.52
C SER A 28 10.06 10.05 6.21
N LEU A 29 9.79 10.34 4.94
CA LEU A 29 9.27 11.63 4.48
C LEU A 29 7.76 11.53 4.21
N GLY A 30 6.99 12.48 4.73
CA GLY A 30 5.54 12.54 4.49
C GLY A 30 5.17 12.94 3.07
N LEU A 31 3.87 12.88 2.76
CA LEU A 31 3.30 13.19 1.42
C LEU A 31 3.76 14.55 0.89
N ASP A 32 3.82 15.57 1.74
CA ASP A 32 4.21 16.94 1.35
C ASP A 32 5.68 17.07 0.91
N LEU A 33 6.53 16.13 1.33
CA LEU A 33 7.97 16.15 1.07
C LEU A 33 8.36 15.13 -0.01
N ARG A 34 7.74 13.94 0.00
CA ARG A 34 8.03 12.86 -0.95
C ARG A 34 7.16 12.93 -2.22
N GLY A 35 6.05 13.66 -2.17
CA GLY A 35 4.97 13.53 -3.14
C GLY A 35 4.20 12.21 -2.96
N GLY A 36 3.17 12.02 -3.77
CA GLY A 36 2.32 10.84 -3.73
C GLY A 36 0.93 11.11 -4.25
N SER A 37 -0.04 10.30 -3.86
CA SER A 37 -1.43 10.42 -4.31
C SER A 37 -2.38 10.58 -3.13
N GLN A 38 -3.44 11.34 -3.35
CA GLN A 38 -4.58 11.48 -2.46
C GLN A 38 -5.83 11.08 -3.23
N LEU A 39 -6.62 10.20 -2.62
CA LEU A 39 -7.88 9.70 -3.14
C LEU A 39 -8.98 10.08 -2.15
N THR A 40 -10.06 10.65 -2.66
CA THR A 40 -11.29 10.85 -1.89
C THR A 40 -12.34 9.87 -2.43
N LEU A 41 -12.74 8.94 -1.58
CA LEU A 41 -13.70 7.89 -1.84
C LEU A 41 -15.04 8.25 -1.20
N LEU A 42 -16.13 8.05 -1.93
CA LEU A 42 -17.50 8.20 -1.47
C LEU A 42 -18.09 6.81 -1.24
N VAL A 43 -18.49 6.51 0.00
CA VAL A 43 -19.14 5.25 0.35
C VAL A 43 -20.60 5.29 -0.08
N LYS A 44 -21.01 4.32 -0.90
CA LYS A 44 -22.38 4.21 -1.40
C LYS A 44 -23.19 3.25 -0.55
N PRO A 45 -24.47 3.57 -0.27
CA PRO A 45 -25.40 2.61 0.32
C PRO A 45 -25.60 1.40 -0.61
N ALA A 46 -25.75 0.21 -0.04
CA ALA A 46 -26.01 -1.02 -0.79
C ALA A 46 -26.81 -2.02 0.05
N GLY A 47 -27.64 -2.84 -0.62
CA GLY A 47 -28.52 -3.81 0.04
C GLY A 47 -29.56 -3.13 0.94
N ASP A 48 -29.69 -3.61 2.17
CA ASP A 48 -30.64 -3.08 3.16
C ASP A 48 -30.16 -1.76 3.82
N ILE A 49 -28.92 -1.35 3.56
CA ILE A 49 -28.34 -0.13 4.12
C ILE A 49 -28.73 1.03 3.21
N THR A 50 -29.62 1.90 3.70
CA THR A 50 -30.09 3.10 2.98
C THR A 50 -29.40 4.39 3.44
N LYS A 51 -28.78 4.37 4.64
CA LYS A 51 -28.03 5.50 5.19
C LYS A 51 -26.70 5.02 5.76
N ILE A 52 -25.64 5.76 5.46
CA ILE A 52 -24.29 5.51 5.97
C ILE A 52 -24.19 6.09 7.39
N GLU A 53 -23.86 5.25 8.37
CA GLU A 53 -23.54 5.66 9.73
C GLU A 53 -22.04 5.46 9.99
N SER A 54 -21.54 5.95 11.14
CA SER A 54 -20.12 5.86 11.51
C SER A 54 -19.60 4.43 11.51
N LYS A 55 -20.41 3.48 11.99
CA LYS A 55 -20.04 2.06 12.04
C LYS A 55 -19.73 1.47 10.66
N GLN A 56 -20.52 1.82 9.64
CA GLN A 56 -20.28 1.35 8.28
C GLN A 56 -19.03 2.02 7.69
N LEU A 57 -18.83 3.32 7.95
CA LEU A 57 -17.62 4.02 7.53
C LEU A 57 -16.36 3.42 8.15
N ASP A 58 -16.40 3.11 9.44
CA ASP A 58 -15.27 2.50 10.15
C ASP A 58 -14.94 1.12 9.58
N ALA A 59 -15.94 0.32 9.23
CA ALA A 59 -15.73 -0.99 8.61
C ALA A 59 -15.11 -0.88 7.20
N VAL A 60 -15.55 0.09 6.39
CA VAL A 60 -14.93 0.37 5.07
C VAL A 60 -13.50 0.87 5.27
N LYS A 61 -13.28 1.78 6.22
CA LYS A 61 -11.96 2.32 6.57
C LYS A 61 -10.99 1.20 6.95
N GLU A 62 -11.39 0.25 7.80
CA GLU A 62 -10.54 -0.86 8.24
C GLU A 62 -10.10 -1.76 7.07
N VAL A 63 -11.00 -2.04 6.12
CA VAL A 63 -10.65 -2.78 4.90
C VAL A 63 -9.65 -1.99 4.06
N LEU A 64 -9.90 -0.70 3.85
CA LEU A 64 -8.99 0.17 3.10
C LEU A 64 -7.61 0.26 3.75
N GLU A 65 -7.53 0.41 5.07
CA GLU A 65 -6.26 0.40 5.82
C GLU A 65 -5.48 -0.89 5.58
N ARG A 66 -6.14 -2.05 5.65
CA ARG A 66 -5.49 -3.35 5.39
C ARG A 66 -4.98 -3.45 3.95
N ARG A 67 -5.75 -2.99 2.96
CA ARG A 67 -5.32 -3.01 1.54
C ARG A 67 -4.16 -2.05 1.28
N VAL A 68 -4.23 -0.86 1.84
CA VAL A 68 -3.18 0.14 1.75
C VAL A 68 -1.86 -0.37 2.36
N ASN A 69 -1.93 -1.00 3.53
CA ASN A 69 -0.77 -1.70 4.12
C ASN A 69 -0.27 -2.84 3.21
N GLY A 70 -1.20 -3.55 2.57
CA GLY A 70 -0.91 -4.58 1.57
C GLY A 70 -0.19 -4.06 0.32
N LEU A 71 -0.40 -2.81 -0.09
CA LEU A 71 0.35 -2.19 -1.19
C LEU A 71 1.84 -1.97 -0.84
N GLY A 72 2.24 -2.15 0.42
CA GLY A 72 3.60 -1.86 0.87
C GLY A 72 3.89 -0.36 0.96
N VAL A 73 2.84 0.46 0.97
CA VAL A 73 2.95 1.91 1.10
C VAL A 73 3.06 2.23 2.59
N SER A 74 4.29 2.49 3.03
CA SER A 74 4.53 2.98 4.38
C SER A 74 3.84 4.33 4.59
N GLU A 75 3.28 4.54 5.79
CA GLU A 75 2.78 5.86 6.25
C GLU A 75 1.57 6.40 5.47
N ALA A 76 0.84 5.50 4.81
CA ALA A 76 -0.42 5.87 4.22
C ALA A 76 -1.47 6.14 5.29
N SER A 77 -2.29 7.17 5.07
CA SER A 77 -3.34 7.56 6.01
C SER A 77 -4.70 7.28 5.39
N VAL A 78 -5.61 6.72 6.20
CA VAL A 78 -7.01 6.51 5.83
C VAL A 78 -7.85 7.21 6.88
N THR A 79 -8.57 8.26 6.47
CA THR A 79 -9.34 9.10 7.37
C THR A 79 -10.76 9.27 6.87
N THR A 80 -11.74 9.25 7.77
CA THR A 80 -13.12 9.57 7.43
C THR A 80 -13.29 11.08 7.34
N SER A 81 -14.03 11.55 6.32
CA SER A 81 -14.32 12.97 6.10
C SER A 81 -15.82 13.16 5.86
N GLY A 82 -16.46 13.96 6.70
CA GLY A 82 -17.91 14.16 6.63
C GLY A 82 -18.70 12.89 7.01
N SER A 83 -19.86 12.69 6.38
CA SER A 83 -20.80 11.61 6.70
C SER A 83 -20.68 10.35 5.82
N ASP A 84 -19.98 10.45 4.68
CA ASP A 84 -19.96 9.40 3.66
C ASP A 84 -18.64 9.31 2.88
N ARG A 85 -17.59 10.07 3.26
CA ARG A 85 -16.32 10.10 2.52
C ARG A 85 -15.17 9.52 3.32
N ILE A 86 -14.22 8.93 2.60
CA ILE A 86 -12.95 8.44 3.13
C ILE A 86 -11.84 9.04 2.28
N VAL A 87 -10.90 9.71 2.93
CA VAL A 87 -9.70 10.27 2.32
C VAL A 87 -8.55 9.31 2.57
N VAL A 88 -7.95 8.81 1.49
CA VAL A 88 -6.78 7.95 1.48
C VAL A 88 -5.59 8.74 0.95
N GLN A 89 -4.49 8.78 1.70
CA GLN A 89 -3.23 9.39 1.26
C GLN A 89 -2.17 8.31 1.13
N LEU A 90 -1.48 8.29 0.00
CA LEU A 90 -0.51 7.27 -0.37
C LEU A 90 0.83 7.94 -0.71
N PRO A 91 1.69 8.18 0.30
CA PRO A 91 3.02 8.75 0.08
C PRO A 91 3.86 7.87 -0.86
N GLY A 92 4.51 8.49 -1.86
CA GLY A 92 5.35 7.77 -2.82
C GLY A 92 4.61 7.01 -3.93
N VAL A 93 3.28 6.91 -3.89
CA VAL A 93 2.47 6.35 -4.99
C VAL A 93 2.12 7.46 -5.97
N GLN A 94 2.68 7.39 -7.18
CA GLN A 94 2.57 8.47 -8.17
C GLN A 94 1.32 8.38 -9.05
N ASP A 95 0.84 7.16 -9.31
CA ASP A 95 -0.37 6.94 -10.11
C ASP A 95 -1.59 6.75 -9.20
N PRO A 96 -2.42 7.79 -9.03
CA PRO A 96 -3.63 7.67 -8.24
C PRO A 96 -4.64 6.73 -8.89
N ARG A 97 -4.68 6.60 -10.23
CA ARG A 97 -5.69 5.78 -10.91
C ARG A 97 -5.49 4.30 -10.59
N ARG A 98 -4.24 3.82 -10.69
CA ARG A 98 -3.91 2.44 -10.34
C ARG A 98 -4.21 2.12 -8.90
N ALA A 99 -3.86 3.02 -7.97
CA ALA A 99 -4.21 2.84 -6.56
C ALA A 99 -5.73 2.80 -6.35
N ALA A 100 -6.48 3.61 -7.08
CA ALA A 100 -7.94 3.62 -6.99
C ALA A 100 -8.58 2.31 -7.47
N GLU A 101 -8.02 1.66 -8.51
CA GLU A 101 -8.46 0.33 -8.98
C GLU A 101 -8.28 -0.75 -7.91
N VAL A 102 -7.14 -0.76 -7.21
CA VAL A 102 -6.87 -1.79 -6.19
C VAL A 102 -7.67 -1.54 -4.90
N LEU A 103 -7.82 -0.28 -4.52
CA LEU A 103 -8.48 0.11 -3.27
C LEU A 103 -10.00 0.20 -3.39
N GLY A 104 -10.51 0.58 -4.58
CA GLY A 104 -11.93 0.86 -4.79
C GLY A 104 -12.80 -0.35 -5.14
N THR A 105 -12.21 -1.48 -5.50
CA THR A 105 -12.95 -2.72 -5.83
C THR A 105 -13.58 -3.32 -4.57
N THR A 106 -14.74 -3.98 -4.71
CA THR A 106 -15.36 -4.64 -3.55
C THR A 106 -14.55 -5.87 -3.14
N ALA A 107 -13.98 -6.60 -4.10
CA ALA A 107 -13.22 -7.85 -3.88
C ALA A 107 -14.04 -8.94 -3.17
N ARG A 108 -15.31 -9.07 -3.53
CA ARG A 108 -16.19 -10.14 -3.04
C ARG A 108 -15.80 -11.46 -3.69
N LEU A 109 -15.00 -12.24 -2.97
CA LEU A 109 -14.59 -13.59 -3.37
C LEU A 109 -15.66 -14.60 -2.99
N GLU A 110 -16.02 -15.48 -3.93
CA GLU A 110 -17.00 -16.54 -3.76
C GLU A 110 -16.53 -17.82 -4.46
N PHE A 111 -16.76 -18.97 -3.82
CA PHE A 111 -16.58 -20.28 -4.42
C PHE A 111 -17.93 -20.94 -4.60
N ARG A 112 -18.16 -21.44 -5.81
CA ARG A 112 -19.45 -21.99 -6.21
C ARG A 112 -19.25 -23.31 -6.95
N ALA A 113 -20.12 -24.28 -6.72
CA ALA A 113 -20.19 -25.49 -7.52
C ALA A 113 -20.93 -25.21 -8.85
N GLN A 114 -20.44 -25.73 -9.97
CA GLN A 114 -21.16 -25.64 -11.24
C GLN A 114 -22.54 -26.31 -11.13
N LYS A 115 -23.60 -25.68 -11.65
CA LYS A 115 -24.94 -26.28 -11.68
C LYS A 115 -24.97 -27.51 -12.61
N PRO A 116 -25.78 -28.54 -12.31
CA PRO A 116 -26.06 -29.61 -13.26
C PRO A 116 -26.55 -29.06 -14.61
N GLU A 117 -26.33 -29.79 -15.69
CA GLU A 117 -26.82 -29.49 -17.06
C GLU A 117 -26.25 -28.23 -17.75
N THR A 118 -25.29 -27.53 -17.13
CA THR A 118 -24.65 -26.32 -17.71
C THR A 118 -23.34 -26.61 -18.45
N GLN A 119 -22.96 -27.88 -18.62
CA GLN A 119 -21.62 -28.27 -19.12
C GLN A 119 -21.32 -27.72 -20.51
N GLN A 120 -22.29 -27.79 -21.43
CA GLN A 120 -22.08 -27.37 -22.81
C GLN A 120 -21.91 -25.86 -22.92
N GLU A 121 -22.77 -25.09 -22.23
CA GLU A 121 -22.69 -23.63 -22.21
C GLU A 121 -21.39 -23.14 -21.55
N LEU A 122 -21.01 -23.74 -20.41
CA LEU A 122 -19.76 -23.42 -19.74
C LEU A 122 -18.55 -23.71 -20.63
N THR A 123 -18.57 -24.82 -21.36
CA THR A 123 -17.49 -25.18 -22.31
C THR A 123 -17.34 -24.14 -23.40
N ASN A 124 -18.46 -23.64 -23.95
CA ASN A 124 -18.45 -22.61 -25.00
C ASN A 124 -17.90 -21.28 -24.47
N LEU A 125 -18.37 -20.82 -23.31
CA LEU A 125 -17.91 -19.56 -22.70
C LEU A 125 -16.46 -19.64 -22.23
N THR A 126 -16.04 -20.77 -21.67
CA THR A 126 -14.64 -20.97 -21.25
C THR A 126 -13.71 -21.02 -22.48
N ARG A 127 -14.17 -21.59 -23.60
CA ARG A 127 -13.44 -21.55 -24.87
C ARG A 127 -13.31 -20.12 -25.39
N LEU A 128 -14.38 -19.33 -25.34
CA LEU A 128 -14.35 -17.91 -25.71
C LEU A 128 -13.37 -17.13 -24.82
N LYS A 129 -13.44 -17.30 -23.49
CA LYS A 129 -12.51 -16.71 -22.51
C LYS A 129 -11.04 -17.01 -22.88
N ARG A 130 -10.71 -18.26 -23.19
CA ARG A 130 -9.34 -18.66 -23.60
C ARG A 130 -8.89 -17.98 -24.90
N LEU A 131 -9.78 -17.81 -25.88
CA LEU A 131 -9.46 -17.12 -27.14
C LEU A 131 -9.20 -15.62 -26.93
N ILE A 132 -10.01 -14.97 -26.09
CA ILE A 132 -9.82 -13.56 -25.74
C ILE A 132 -8.46 -13.35 -25.06
N VAL A 133 -8.15 -14.17 -24.05
CA VAL A 133 -6.85 -14.10 -23.33
C VAL A 133 -5.68 -14.38 -24.29
N ALA A 134 -5.81 -15.38 -25.17
CA ALA A 134 -4.77 -15.66 -26.18
C ALA A 134 -4.56 -14.48 -27.13
N ARG A 135 -5.62 -13.76 -27.53
CA ARG A 135 -5.51 -12.57 -28.37
C ARG A 135 -4.83 -11.42 -27.64
N GLN A 136 -5.16 -11.19 -26.36
CA GLN A 136 -4.47 -10.19 -25.54
C GLN A 136 -2.97 -10.48 -25.42
N GLU A 137 -2.57 -11.74 -25.24
CA GLU A 137 -1.15 -12.13 -25.18
C GLU A 137 -0.41 -11.92 -26.50
N GLN A 138 -1.09 -12.11 -27.64
CA GLN A 138 -0.52 -11.82 -28.97
C GLN A 138 -0.27 -10.31 -29.14
N ILE A 139 -1.23 -9.47 -28.75
CA ILE A 139 -1.10 -8.00 -28.84
C ILE A 139 0.00 -7.50 -27.89
N ALA A 140 0.06 -8.04 -26.66
CA ALA A 140 1.08 -7.69 -25.68
C ALA A 140 2.50 -8.18 -26.04
N GLY A 141 2.69 -8.87 -27.17
CA GLY A 141 3.99 -9.38 -27.61
C GLY A 141 4.57 -10.50 -26.74
N ARG A 142 3.75 -11.11 -25.86
CA ARG A 142 4.17 -12.17 -24.93
C ARG A 142 4.29 -13.55 -25.59
N THR A 143 3.91 -13.66 -26.86
CA THR A 143 3.94 -14.90 -27.63
C THR A 143 5.18 -14.96 -28.52
N GLN A 144 6.38 -14.89 -27.94
CA GLN A 144 7.60 -15.26 -28.67
C GLN A 144 7.80 -16.77 -28.54
N THR A 145 7.26 -17.53 -29.50
CA THR A 145 7.71 -18.90 -29.75
C THR A 145 9.17 -18.84 -30.18
N SER A 146 10.06 -19.51 -29.43
CA SER A 146 11.51 -19.49 -29.68
C SER A 146 11.94 -20.02 -31.05
N ASP A 147 11.03 -20.61 -31.83
CA ASP A 147 11.34 -21.33 -33.08
C ASP A 147 10.65 -20.75 -34.33
N GLY A 148 10.29 -19.47 -34.36
CA GLY A 148 9.79 -18.82 -35.60
C GLY A 148 8.44 -19.35 -36.12
N GLU A 149 7.76 -20.19 -35.33
CA GLU A 149 6.45 -20.73 -35.64
C GLU A 149 5.39 -19.69 -35.27
N GLN A 150 4.69 -19.16 -36.28
CA GLN A 150 3.64 -18.17 -36.09
C GLN A 150 2.57 -18.72 -35.14
N ALA A 151 2.25 -17.96 -34.09
CA ALA A 151 1.17 -18.32 -33.19
C ALA A 151 -0.14 -18.52 -33.99
N PRO A 152 -0.96 -19.54 -33.65
CA PRO A 152 -2.18 -19.84 -34.39
C PRO A 152 -3.11 -18.62 -34.46
N ASP A 153 -3.76 -18.40 -35.61
CA ASP A 153 -4.72 -17.31 -35.78
C ASP A 153 -5.95 -17.54 -34.90
N VAL A 154 -6.11 -16.69 -33.88
CA VAL A 154 -7.24 -16.70 -32.95
C VAL A 154 -8.35 -15.73 -33.37
N SER A 155 -8.12 -14.88 -34.37
CA SER A 155 -9.01 -13.76 -34.74
C SER A 155 -10.30 -14.24 -35.39
N GLY A 156 -10.21 -15.19 -36.32
CA GLY A 156 -11.37 -15.82 -36.96
C GLY A 156 -12.27 -16.56 -35.96
N PRO A 157 -11.74 -17.56 -35.22
CA PRO A 157 -12.49 -18.31 -34.22
C PRO A 157 -13.13 -17.45 -33.13
N LEU A 158 -12.47 -16.35 -32.73
CA LEU A 158 -13.00 -15.39 -31.77
C LEU A 158 -14.23 -14.67 -32.33
N THR A 159 -14.14 -14.15 -33.56
CA THR A 159 -15.24 -13.40 -34.20
C THR A 159 -16.49 -14.27 -34.35
N ASP A 160 -16.32 -15.54 -34.73
CA ASP A 160 -17.44 -16.47 -34.91
C ASP A 160 -18.14 -16.80 -33.58
N LEU A 161 -17.36 -17.05 -32.52
CA LEU A 161 -17.91 -17.33 -31.20
C LEU A 161 -18.59 -16.11 -30.57
N LEU A 162 -18.05 -14.90 -30.77
CA LEU A 162 -18.69 -13.66 -30.32
C LEU A 162 -20.08 -13.48 -30.94
N LYS A 163 -20.20 -13.70 -32.25
CA LYS A 163 -21.49 -13.67 -32.95
C LYS A 163 -22.44 -14.74 -32.43
N GLN A 164 -21.95 -15.95 -32.18
CA GLN A 164 -22.76 -17.06 -31.66
C GLN A 164 -23.27 -16.79 -30.24
N GLN A 165 -22.50 -16.08 -29.42
CA GLN A 165 -22.86 -15.73 -28.04
C GLN A 165 -23.63 -14.39 -27.95
N GLY A 166 -23.78 -13.66 -29.05
CA GLY A 166 -24.41 -12.33 -29.06
C GLY A 166 -23.67 -11.35 -28.14
N ILE A 167 -22.33 -11.39 -28.15
CA ILE A 167 -21.49 -10.45 -27.41
C ILE A 167 -20.85 -9.50 -28.43
N GLU A 168 -21.12 -8.21 -28.30
CA GLU A 168 -20.58 -7.17 -29.18
C GLU A 168 -19.45 -6.41 -28.50
N ALA A 169 -18.39 -6.14 -29.25
CA ALA A 169 -17.29 -5.31 -28.79
C ALA A 169 -17.69 -3.82 -28.81
N PRO A 170 -17.26 -3.01 -27.84
CA PRO A 170 -17.52 -1.57 -27.85
C PRO A 170 -16.84 -0.91 -29.06
N ALA A 171 -17.64 -0.30 -29.95
CA ALA A 171 -17.17 0.22 -31.24
C ALA A 171 -16.16 1.38 -31.16
N ASN A 172 -16.05 2.06 -30.01
CA ASN A 172 -15.28 3.29 -29.83
C ASN A 172 -14.03 3.13 -28.92
N ALA A 173 -13.57 1.92 -28.69
CA ALA A 173 -12.44 1.62 -27.79
C ALA A 173 -11.24 1.05 -28.56
N SER A 174 -10.04 1.09 -27.98
CA SER A 174 -8.87 0.41 -28.55
C SER A 174 -9.07 -1.11 -28.60
N GLU A 175 -8.32 -1.86 -29.42
CA GLU A 175 -8.46 -3.32 -29.50
C GLU A 175 -8.21 -3.99 -28.13
N GLU A 176 -7.28 -3.46 -27.33
CA GLU A 176 -7.00 -3.93 -25.97
C GLU A 176 -8.19 -3.70 -25.03
N GLU A 177 -8.76 -2.50 -25.03
CA GLU A 177 -9.94 -2.13 -24.24
C GLU A 177 -11.18 -2.94 -24.66
N GLN A 178 -11.33 -3.20 -25.96
CA GLN A 178 -12.40 -4.05 -26.49
C GLN A 178 -12.27 -5.48 -25.96
N LEU A 179 -11.07 -6.08 -26.05
CA LEU A 179 -10.83 -7.43 -25.56
C LEU A 179 -11.02 -7.55 -24.04
N GLU A 180 -10.60 -6.53 -23.28
CA GLU A 180 -10.83 -6.49 -21.84
C GLU A 180 -12.34 -6.44 -21.51
N ALA A 181 -13.11 -5.59 -22.21
CA ALA A 181 -14.56 -5.52 -22.03
C ALA A 181 -15.25 -6.85 -22.37
N LEU A 182 -14.82 -7.50 -23.47
CA LEU A 182 -15.33 -8.82 -23.88
C LEU A 182 -15.00 -9.91 -22.85
N LEU A 183 -13.80 -9.87 -22.27
CA LEU A 183 -13.39 -10.80 -21.21
C LEU A 183 -14.31 -10.64 -19.99
N ILE A 184 -14.46 -9.40 -19.51
CA ILE A 184 -15.31 -9.09 -18.35
C ILE A 184 -16.76 -9.56 -18.57
N GLU A 185 -17.33 -9.31 -19.74
CA GLU A 185 -18.69 -9.74 -20.06
C GLU A 185 -18.80 -11.27 -20.12
N THR A 186 -17.83 -11.93 -20.75
CA THR A 186 -17.77 -13.41 -20.80
C THR A 186 -17.71 -14.00 -19.38
N GLU A 187 -16.85 -13.46 -18.52
CA GLU A 187 -16.72 -13.90 -17.12
C GLU A 187 -18.00 -13.67 -16.31
N ARG A 188 -18.74 -12.59 -16.55
CA ARG A 188 -20.05 -12.34 -15.92
C ARG A 188 -21.11 -13.34 -16.38
N ARG A 189 -21.09 -13.73 -17.65
CA ARG A 189 -22.02 -14.75 -18.20
C ARG A 189 -21.71 -16.16 -17.72
N ILE A 190 -20.47 -16.43 -17.32
CA ILE A 190 -20.10 -17.70 -16.70
C ILE A 190 -20.69 -17.84 -15.29
N THR A 191 -20.70 -16.76 -14.50
CA THR A 191 -21.18 -16.75 -13.11
C THR A 191 -22.56 -17.40 -12.87
N PRO A 192 -23.63 -17.12 -13.64
CA PRO A 192 -24.95 -17.72 -13.41
C PRO A 192 -25.00 -19.24 -13.65
N LEU A 193 -24.01 -19.83 -14.34
CA LEU A 193 -23.89 -21.29 -14.52
C LEU A 193 -23.46 -22.01 -13.24
N PHE A 194 -23.09 -21.26 -12.21
CA PHE A 194 -22.72 -21.76 -10.90
C PHE A 194 -23.83 -21.53 -9.87
N GLY A 195 -23.86 -22.36 -8.84
CA GLY A 195 -24.82 -22.31 -7.74
C GLY A 195 -24.64 -21.10 -6.83
N GLU A 196 -25.31 -21.16 -5.67
CA GLU A 196 -25.10 -20.21 -4.59
C GLU A 196 -23.68 -20.31 -4.00
N PRO A 197 -23.14 -19.22 -3.42
CA PRO A 197 -21.83 -19.25 -2.79
C PRO A 197 -21.85 -20.13 -1.52
N GLU A 198 -21.07 -21.20 -1.53
CA GLU A 198 -20.92 -22.11 -0.38
C GLU A 198 -19.75 -21.68 0.54
N LEU A 199 -18.78 -20.97 -0.02
CA LEU A 199 -17.59 -20.45 0.66
C LEU A 199 -17.28 -19.05 0.12
N THR A 200 -16.85 -18.13 0.98
CA THR A 200 -16.61 -16.73 0.60
C THR A 200 -15.27 -16.20 1.12
N GLY A 201 -14.92 -14.98 0.72
CA GLY A 201 -13.71 -14.30 1.21
C GLY A 201 -13.66 -14.11 2.73
N SER A 202 -14.78 -14.12 3.46
CA SER A 202 -14.76 -14.04 4.93
C SER A 202 -14.20 -15.30 5.60
N ASP A 203 -14.15 -16.42 4.87
CA ASP A 203 -13.60 -17.68 5.36
C ASP A 203 -12.06 -17.74 5.18
N LEU A 204 -11.44 -16.74 4.53
CA LEU A 204 -9.99 -16.61 4.35
C LEU A 204 -9.31 -16.02 5.59
N VAL A 205 -8.12 -16.53 5.87
CA VAL A 205 -7.19 -15.98 6.87
C VAL A 205 -6.05 -15.21 6.20
N ASP A 206 -5.63 -15.65 5.01
CA ASP A 206 -4.50 -15.06 4.31
C ASP A 206 -4.55 -15.34 2.80
N ALA A 207 -3.87 -14.49 2.05
CA ALA A 207 -3.65 -14.65 0.62
C ALA A 207 -2.20 -14.30 0.29
N GLY A 208 -1.60 -15.07 -0.60
CA GLY A 208 -0.24 -14.89 -1.09
C GLY A 208 -0.17 -15.03 -2.59
N ARG A 209 1.04 -14.92 -3.13
CA ARG A 209 1.32 -15.13 -4.55
C ARG A 209 2.59 -15.94 -4.72
N GLN A 210 2.61 -16.80 -5.72
CA GLN A 210 3.75 -17.64 -6.02
C GLN A 210 3.95 -17.69 -7.53
N GLN A 211 5.21 -17.61 -7.98
CA GLN A 211 5.54 -17.84 -9.38
C GLN A 211 5.51 -19.34 -9.68
N GLN A 212 4.89 -19.72 -10.79
CA GLN A 212 4.83 -21.11 -11.22
C GLN A 212 6.22 -21.57 -11.69
N GLN A 213 6.66 -22.75 -11.23
CA GLN A 213 8.00 -23.25 -11.53
C GLN A 213 8.17 -23.52 -13.04
N GLY A 214 9.13 -22.85 -13.67
CA GLY A 214 9.38 -22.98 -15.11
C GLY A 214 8.48 -22.13 -16.02
N SER A 215 7.64 -21.26 -15.46
CA SER A 215 6.78 -20.32 -16.20
C SER A 215 6.96 -18.87 -15.73
N GLN A 216 6.63 -17.91 -16.60
CA GLN A 216 6.53 -16.49 -16.23
C GLN A 216 5.18 -16.15 -15.57
N SER A 217 4.26 -17.12 -15.46
CA SER A 217 2.95 -16.95 -14.86
C SER A 217 2.99 -16.99 -13.33
N TRP A 218 2.13 -16.20 -12.72
CA TRP A 218 1.93 -16.13 -11.28
C TRP A 218 0.60 -16.79 -10.89
N GLU A 219 0.57 -17.36 -9.69
CA GLU A 219 -0.60 -17.96 -9.07
C GLU A 219 -0.86 -17.28 -7.72
N VAL A 220 -2.13 -17.21 -7.31
CA VAL A 220 -2.52 -16.63 -6.02
C VAL A 220 -2.88 -17.76 -5.06
N THR A 221 -2.15 -17.85 -3.96
CA THR A 221 -2.36 -18.86 -2.92
C THR A 221 -3.30 -18.34 -1.86
N LEU A 222 -4.18 -19.20 -1.37
CA LEU A 222 -5.21 -18.88 -0.39
C LEU A 222 -5.07 -19.80 0.82
N ARG A 223 -5.26 -19.22 2.01
CA ARG A 223 -5.34 -19.98 3.25
C ARG A 223 -6.67 -19.68 3.93
N PHE A 224 -7.45 -20.71 4.15
CA PHE A 224 -8.73 -20.64 4.85
C PHE A 224 -8.54 -20.79 6.36
N SER A 225 -9.55 -20.31 7.10
CA SER A 225 -9.74 -20.67 8.51
C SER A 225 -10.07 -22.16 8.64
N GLN A 226 -10.07 -22.70 9.86
CA GLN A 226 -10.46 -24.09 10.09
C GLN A 226 -11.88 -24.37 9.55
N ALA A 227 -12.86 -23.53 9.92
CA ALA A 227 -14.24 -23.63 9.45
C ALA A 227 -14.34 -23.44 7.91
N GLY A 228 -13.56 -22.52 7.35
CA GLY A 228 -13.48 -22.32 5.90
C GLY A 228 -12.90 -23.51 5.16
N GLY A 229 -11.89 -24.16 5.72
CA GLY A 229 -11.27 -25.36 5.17
C GLY A 229 -12.22 -26.57 5.17
N GLU A 230 -13.05 -26.70 6.19
CA GLU A 230 -14.11 -27.72 6.24
C GLU A 230 -15.17 -27.47 5.15
N LYS A 231 -15.68 -26.24 5.03
CA LYS A 231 -16.60 -25.86 3.95
C LYS A 231 -15.99 -26.11 2.56
N PHE A 232 -14.70 -25.81 2.39
CA PHE A 232 -13.99 -26.05 1.13
C PHE A 232 -13.87 -27.55 0.82
N ALA A 233 -13.58 -28.37 1.83
CA ALA A 233 -13.55 -29.83 1.68
C ALA A 233 -14.94 -30.37 1.30
N ASP A 234 -16.02 -29.90 1.93
CA ASP A 234 -17.39 -30.32 1.62
C ASP A 234 -17.81 -29.91 0.19
N LEU A 235 -17.52 -28.66 -0.20
CA LEU A 235 -17.78 -28.15 -1.55
C LEU A 235 -17.03 -28.99 -2.60
N THR A 236 -15.72 -29.20 -2.43
CA THR A 236 -14.90 -29.97 -3.38
C THR A 236 -15.31 -31.44 -3.42
N LYS A 237 -15.68 -32.03 -2.29
CA LYS A 237 -16.23 -33.39 -2.21
C LYS A 237 -17.50 -33.56 -3.04
N SER A 238 -18.39 -32.56 -3.04
CA SER A 238 -19.66 -32.62 -3.77
C SER A 238 -19.51 -32.67 -5.30
N ILE A 239 -18.35 -32.25 -5.83
CA ILE A 239 -18.06 -32.18 -7.27
C ILE A 239 -16.89 -33.08 -7.70
N ALA A 240 -16.15 -33.67 -6.77
CA ALA A 240 -14.97 -34.47 -7.06
C ALA A 240 -15.29 -35.70 -7.92
N GLY A 241 -14.52 -35.89 -8.99
CA GLY A 241 -14.74 -37.00 -9.93
C GLY A 241 -16.00 -36.86 -10.79
N THR A 242 -16.69 -35.73 -10.71
CA THR A 242 -17.77 -35.36 -11.64
C THR A 242 -17.20 -34.50 -12.77
N ASN A 243 -17.95 -34.33 -13.86
CA ASN A 243 -17.62 -33.37 -14.92
C ASN A 243 -18.03 -31.92 -14.56
N ARG A 244 -18.20 -31.61 -13.26
CA ARG A 244 -18.56 -30.28 -12.77
C ARG A 244 -17.30 -29.54 -12.33
N LEU A 245 -17.27 -28.24 -12.60
CA LEU A 245 -16.16 -27.37 -12.21
C LEU A 245 -16.45 -26.65 -10.88
N LEU A 246 -15.37 -26.33 -10.17
CA LEU A 246 -15.32 -25.35 -9.10
C LEU A 246 -15.11 -23.97 -9.72
N GLY A 247 -16.05 -23.06 -9.52
CA GLY A 247 -15.94 -21.69 -9.98
C GLY A 247 -15.46 -20.79 -8.85
N ILE A 248 -14.45 -19.97 -9.14
CA ILE A 248 -13.92 -18.94 -8.25
C ILE A 248 -14.34 -17.59 -8.83
N MET A 249 -15.22 -16.90 -8.12
CA MET A 249 -15.80 -15.64 -8.57
C MET A 249 -15.26 -14.47 -7.77
N LEU A 250 -14.99 -13.35 -8.44
CA LEU A 250 -14.61 -12.09 -7.82
C LEU A 250 -15.51 -10.98 -8.34
N ASP A 251 -16.27 -10.35 -7.45
CA ASP A 251 -17.24 -9.29 -7.79
C ASP A 251 -18.23 -9.71 -8.89
N GLY A 252 -18.65 -10.98 -8.86
CA GLY A 252 -19.60 -11.56 -9.84
C GLY A 252 -18.98 -11.92 -11.19
N ARG A 253 -17.65 -11.88 -11.33
CA ARG A 253 -16.91 -12.37 -12.51
C ARG A 253 -16.23 -13.70 -12.22
N SER A 254 -16.32 -14.65 -13.14
CA SER A 254 -15.59 -15.92 -13.03
C SER A 254 -14.12 -15.76 -13.38
N ILE A 255 -13.26 -15.64 -12.36
CA ILE A 255 -11.82 -15.43 -12.55
C ILE A 255 -11.09 -16.75 -12.81
N SER A 256 -11.55 -17.86 -12.24
CA SER A 256 -10.94 -19.18 -12.42
C SER A 256 -11.96 -20.30 -12.32
N GLU A 257 -11.81 -21.31 -13.17
CA GLU A 257 -12.66 -22.49 -13.22
C GLU A 257 -11.76 -23.74 -13.17
N ALA A 258 -11.89 -24.55 -12.12
CA ALA A 258 -11.02 -25.70 -11.88
C ALA A 258 -11.81 -27.00 -11.78
N SER A 259 -11.22 -28.10 -12.25
CA SER A 259 -11.78 -29.44 -12.05
C SER A 259 -11.25 -30.04 -10.75
N VAL A 260 -12.08 -30.84 -10.06
CA VAL A 260 -11.68 -31.56 -8.84
C VAL A 260 -11.55 -33.04 -9.17
N GLY A 261 -10.33 -33.57 -9.02
CA GLY A 261 -10.02 -34.96 -9.36
C GLY A 261 -10.78 -35.99 -8.50
N PRO A 262 -11.00 -37.22 -9.03
CA PRO A 262 -11.77 -38.26 -8.35
C PRO A 262 -11.16 -38.71 -7.01
N GLN A 263 -9.85 -38.50 -6.80
CA GLN A 263 -9.18 -38.81 -5.54
C GLN A 263 -9.76 -38.04 -4.33
N PHE A 264 -10.47 -36.94 -4.57
CA PHE A 264 -11.08 -36.13 -3.52
C PHE A 264 -12.55 -36.48 -3.25
N ALA A 265 -13.11 -37.53 -3.87
CA ALA A 265 -14.52 -37.90 -3.71
C ALA A 265 -14.91 -38.37 -2.30
N THR A 266 -13.95 -38.89 -1.52
CA THR A 266 -14.23 -39.39 -0.16
C THR A 266 -14.24 -38.27 0.89
N ALA A 267 -13.24 -37.39 0.84
CA ALA A 267 -12.94 -36.43 1.90
C ALA A 267 -12.83 -34.97 1.42
N GLY A 268 -12.91 -34.71 0.12
CA GLY A 268 -12.63 -33.38 -0.43
C GLY A 268 -11.15 -33.01 -0.36
N ILE A 269 -10.84 -31.76 -0.72
CA ILE A 269 -9.50 -31.19 -0.56
C ILE A 269 -9.37 -30.70 0.89
N THR A 270 -8.74 -31.51 1.73
CA THR A 270 -8.47 -31.19 3.13
C THR A 270 -7.18 -30.37 3.29
N GLY A 271 -7.06 -29.60 4.37
CA GLY A 271 -5.86 -28.82 4.69
C GLY A 271 -6.03 -27.30 4.55
N GLY A 272 -7.18 -26.84 4.07
CA GLY A 272 -7.56 -25.42 4.12
C GLY A 272 -6.69 -24.51 3.25
N ALA A 273 -6.07 -25.04 2.19
CA ALA A 273 -5.31 -24.27 1.22
C ALA A 273 -5.89 -24.46 -0.18
N ALA A 274 -5.88 -23.39 -0.98
CA ALA A 274 -6.25 -23.43 -2.38
C ALA A 274 -5.32 -22.51 -3.19
N THR A 275 -5.22 -22.77 -4.48
CA THR A 275 -4.47 -21.92 -5.40
C THR A 275 -5.38 -21.50 -6.54
N ILE A 276 -5.53 -20.20 -6.73
CA ILE A 276 -6.18 -19.64 -7.91
C ILE A 276 -5.13 -19.66 -9.02
N THR A 277 -5.32 -20.59 -9.95
CA THR A 277 -4.53 -20.64 -11.17
C THR A 277 -5.15 -19.72 -12.21
N GLY A 278 -4.27 -19.05 -12.93
CA GLY A 278 -4.57 -18.10 -14.00
C GLY A 278 -3.26 -17.70 -14.65
N ARG A 279 -3.32 -17.15 -15.86
CA ARG A 279 -2.13 -16.59 -16.51
C ARG A 279 -1.87 -15.18 -15.99
N PHE A 280 -1.83 -15.03 -14.66
CA PHE A 280 -1.67 -13.71 -14.04
C PHE A 280 -0.26 -13.18 -14.29
N SER A 281 -0.19 -11.89 -14.59
CA SER A 281 1.07 -11.15 -14.47
C SER A 281 1.46 -10.95 -13.00
N ALA A 282 2.71 -10.56 -12.75
CA ALA A 282 3.19 -10.28 -11.39
C ALA A 282 2.37 -9.18 -10.69
N ASP A 283 1.94 -8.17 -11.46
CA ASP A 283 1.15 -7.04 -10.99
C ASP A 283 -0.31 -7.43 -10.73
N GLU A 284 -0.94 -8.19 -11.64
CA GLU A 284 -2.30 -8.71 -11.43
C GLU A 284 -2.38 -9.63 -10.20
N ALA A 285 -1.39 -10.52 -10.04
CA ALA A 285 -1.32 -11.39 -8.86
C ALA A 285 -1.08 -10.58 -7.58
N ARG A 286 -0.33 -9.46 -7.65
CA ARG A 286 -0.17 -8.54 -6.52
C ARG A 286 -1.49 -7.89 -6.14
N ASP A 287 -2.19 -7.35 -7.12
CA ASP A 287 -3.41 -6.59 -6.87
C ASP A 287 -4.50 -7.49 -6.32
N LEU A 288 -4.61 -8.71 -6.86
CA LEU A 288 -5.51 -9.72 -6.34
C LEU A 288 -5.12 -10.14 -4.91
N GLU A 289 -3.84 -10.37 -4.62
CA GLU A 289 -3.35 -10.66 -3.25
C GLU A 289 -3.76 -9.55 -2.27
N VAL A 290 -3.53 -8.29 -2.64
CA VAL A 290 -3.86 -7.12 -1.79
C VAL A 290 -5.36 -7.03 -1.55
N GLN A 291 -6.17 -7.20 -2.60
CA GLN A 291 -7.62 -7.20 -2.51
C GLN A 291 -8.14 -8.31 -1.59
N LEU A 292 -7.65 -9.54 -1.75
CA LEU A 292 -8.09 -10.70 -0.98
C LEU A 292 -7.63 -10.64 0.48
N ARG A 293 -6.39 -10.22 0.73
CA ARG A 293 -5.85 -10.05 2.09
C ARG A 293 -6.52 -8.90 2.84
N GLY A 294 -6.90 -7.85 2.13
CA GLY A 294 -7.69 -6.75 2.68
C GLY A 294 -9.13 -7.14 3.00
N GLY A 295 -9.67 -8.17 2.35
CA GLY A 295 -11.05 -8.61 2.48
C GLY A 295 -12.02 -7.78 1.66
N ALA A 296 -13.27 -8.23 1.60
CA ALA A 296 -14.31 -7.58 0.83
C ALA A 296 -14.77 -6.27 1.49
N LEU A 297 -15.01 -5.22 0.69
CA LEU A 297 -15.64 -4.01 1.19
C LEU A 297 -17.09 -4.30 1.60
N PRO A 298 -17.53 -3.88 2.80
CA PRO A 298 -18.91 -4.07 3.22
C PRO A 298 -19.89 -3.21 2.40
N LEU A 299 -19.41 -2.11 1.83
CA LEU A 299 -20.14 -1.20 0.99
C LEU A 299 -19.28 -0.75 -0.20
N PRO A 300 -19.88 -0.59 -1.39
CA PRO A 300 -19.15 -0.11 -2.55
C PRO A 300 -18.70 1.34 -2.36
N VAL A 301 -17.56 1.69 -2.98
CA VAL A 301 -17.00 3.04 -2.94
C VAL A 301 -16.83 3.59 -4.35
N GLU A 302 -17.07 4.88 -4.50
CA GLU A 302 -16.85 5.62 -5.76
C GLU A 302 -15.75 6.66 -5.55
N ILE A 303 -14.85 6.80 -6.52
CA ILE A 303 -13.77 7.80 -6.44
C ILE A 303 -14.34 9.14 -6.90
N ILE A 304 -14.42 10.11 -5.98
CA ILE A 304 -14.95 11.45 -6.28
C ILE A 304 -13.85 12.47 -6.56
N GLU A 305 -12.66 12.27 -6.01
CA GLU A 305 -11.49 13.11 -6.29
C GLU A 305 -10.24 12.24 -6.28
N ASN A 306 -9.38 12.44 -7.29
CA ASN A 306 -8.01 11.96 -7.28
C ASN A 306 -7.07 13.16 -7.45
N ARG A 307 -6.06 13.25 -6.61
CA ARG A 307 -5.05 14.31 -6.67
C ARG A 307 -3.68 13.67 -6.57
N SER A 308 -2.80 13.99 -7.50
CA SER A 308 -1.39 13.65 -7.39
C SER A 308 -0.62 14.87 -6.87
N VAL A 309 0.15 14.68 -5.81
CA VAL A 309 1.09 15.67 -5.30
C VAL A 309 2.45 15.35 -5.91
N GLY A 310 2.88 16.18 -6.86
CA GLY A 310 4.12 15.96 -7.59
C GLY A 310 5.37 15.96 -6.69
N PRO A 311 6.34 15.05 -6.91
CA PRO A 311 7.60 15.02 -6.15
C PRO A 311 8.41 16.32 -6.27
N THR A 312 8.21 17.08 -7.33
CA THR A 312 8.91 18.35 -7.58
C THR A 312 8.53 19.45 -6.59
N LEU A 313 7.26 19.50 -6.16
CA LEU A 313 6.81 20.40 -5.09
C LEU A 313 7.48 20.01 -3.77
N GLY A 314 7.54 18.72 -3.46
CA GLY A 314 8.22 18.18 -2.29
C GLY A 314 9.72 18.47 -2.27
N ALA A 315 10.45 18.17 -3.35
CA ALA A 315 11.88 18.42 -3.45
C ALA A 315 12.23 19.92 -3.34
N GLN A 316 11.42 20.79 -3.93
CA GLN A 316 11.60 22.23 -3.83
C GLN A 316 11.34 22.73 -2.41
N ASN A 317 10.32 22.19 -1.75
CA ASN A 317 9.99 22.49 -0.35
C ASN A 317 11.08 21.99 0.61
N ILE A 318 11.63 20.79 0.40
CA ILE A 318 12.77 20.27 1.16
C ILE A 318 13.96 21.21 1.02
N ARG A 319 14.31 21.59 -0.22
CA ARG A 319 15.44 22.50 -0.47
C ARG A 319 15.25 23.85 0.22
N ASN A 320 14.07 24.45 0.06
CA ASN A 320 13.77 25.74 0.70
C ASN A 320 13.80 25.64 2.23
N SER A 321 13.27 24.55 2.80
CA SER A 321 13.28 24.33 4.26
C SER A 321 14.69 24.10 4.80
N LEU A 322 15.54 23.36 4.07
CA LEU A 322 16.96 23.18 4.42
C LEU A 322 17.74 24.49 4.33
N ILE A 323 17.50 25.31 3.31
CA ILE A 323 18.12 26.63 3.19
C ILE A 323 17.65 27.54 4.33
N ALA A 324 16.35 27.57 4.65
CA ALA A 324 15.81 28.35 5.75
C ALA A 324 16.37 27.91 7.11
N ALA A 325 16.41 26.60 7.38
CA ALA A 325 16.98 26.05 8.61
C ALA A 325 18.49 26.34 8.72
N GLY A 326 19.24 26.15 7.62
CA GLY A 326 20.68 26.40 7.56
C GLY A 326 21.03 27.88 7.74
N SER A 327 20.33 28.78 7.03
CA SER A 327 20.52 30.22 7.15
C SER A 327 20.12 30.77 8.52
N GLY A 328 19.00 30.28 9.09
CA GLY A 328 18.58 30.63 10.45
C GLY A 328 19.59 30.18 11.51
N THR A 329 20.04 28.93 11.43
CA THR A 329 21.08 28.39 12.34
C THR A 329 22.39 29.15 12.19
N ALA A 330 22.79 29.50 10.97
CA ALA A 330 23.99 30.29 10.71
C ALA A 330 23.87 31.70 11.30
N LEU A 331 22.74 32.38 11.11
CA LEU A 331 22.51 33.74 11.63
C LEU A 331 22.54 33.77 13.17
N VAL A 332 21.87 32.79 13.80
CA VAL A 332 21.91 32.62 15.26
C VAL A 332 23.33 32.29 15.73
N GLY A 333 24.05 31.40 15.03
CA GLY A 333 25.42 31.06 15.35
C GLY A 333 26.36 32.26 15.27
N VAL A 334 26.24 33.08 14.23
CA VAL A 334 27.01 34.33 14.08
C VAL A 334 26.69 35.29 15.23
N PHE A 335 25.42 35.50 15.55
CA PHE A 335 25.01 36.33 16.67
C PHE A 335 25.61 35.85 18.00
N MET A 336 25.54 34.54 18.26
CA MET A 336 26.07 33.91 19.47
C MET A 336 27.58 34.10 19.60
N VAL A 337 28.33 33.87 18.52
CA VAL A 337 29.79 33.99 18.53
C VAL A 337 30.22 35.46 18.66
N ILE A 338 29.52 36.41 18.05
CA ILE A 338 29.85 37.84 18.16
C ILE A 338 29.60 38.36 19.57
N ILE A 339 28.42 38.08 20.14
CA ILE A 339 28.02 38.63 21.45
C ILE A 339 28.71 37.89 22.60
N TYR A 340 28.77 36.56 22.54
CA TYR A 340 29.23 35.71 23.65
C TYR A 340 30.60 35.08 23.42
N ARG A 341 31.26 35.32 22.27
CA ARG A 341 32.63 34.83 21.96
C ARG A 341 32.75 33.31 22.12
N LEU A 342 33.68 32.84 22.96
CA LEU A 342 34.00 31.43 23.18
C LEU A 342 32.79 30.63 23.74
N PRO A 343 32.08 31.09 24.79
CA PRO A 343 30.80 30.50 25.21
C PRO A 343 29.78 30.36 24.07
N GLY A 344 29.69 31.37 23.19
CA GLY A 344 28.82 31.33 22.02
C GLY A 344 29.18 30.21 21.03
N ALA A 345 30.48 29.98 20.80
CA ALA A 345 30.93 28.87 19.95
C ALA A 345 30.64 27.49 20.58
N VAL A 346 30.74 27.37 21.91
CA VAL A 346 30.38 26.14 22.64
C VAL A 346 28.87 25.87 22.54
N ALA A 347 28.04 26.90 22.67
CA ALA A 347 26.58 26.77 22.48
C ALA A 347 26.22 26.36 21.05
N LEU A 348 26.91 26.89 20.03
CA LEU A 348 26.69 26.48 18.64
C LEU A 348 27.04 25.00 18.43
N LEU A 349 28.14 24.51 19.02
CA LEU A 349 28.48 23.09 18.97
C LEU A 349 27.43 22.23 19.67
N ALA A 350 26.95 22.66 20.84
CA ALA A 350 25.87 21.98 21.56
C ALA A 350 24.58 21.93 20.74
N LEU A 351 24.24 23.00 20.02
CA LEU A 351 23.08 23.07 19.13
C LEU A 351 23.18 22.11 17.95
N LEU A 352 24.37 21.99 17.33
CA LEU A 352 24.62 21.04 16.26
C LEU A 352 24.50 19.59 16.75
N LEU A 353 25.03 19.29 17.95
CA LEU A 353 24.88 17.98 18.56
C LEU A 353 23.43 17.67 18.91
N TYR A 354 22.70 18.62 19.49
CA TYR A 354 21.27 18.51 19.75
C TYR A 354 20.48 18.19 18.48
N SER A 355 20.76 18.92 17.40
CA SER A 355 20.12 18.73 16.10
C SER A 355 20.43 17.35 15.51
N LEU A 356 21.70 16.91 15.59
CA LEU A 356 22.14 15.58 15.14
C LEU A 356 21.44 14.47 15.91
N PHE A 357 21.37 14.57 17.24
CA PHE A 357 20.73 13.56 18.09
C PHE A 357 19.24 13.46 17.82
N ASN A 358 18.56 14.60 17.68
CA ASN A 358 17.12 14.64 17.40
C ASN A 358 16.81 14.03 16.01
N LEU A 359 17.61 14.37 14.99
CA LEU A 359 17.46 13.77 13.66
C LEU A 359 17.76 12.26 13.66
N ALA A 360 18.72 11.80 14.48
CA ALA A 360 18.98 10.38 14.66
C ALA A 360 17.84 9.65 15.37
N LEU A 361 17.18 10.33 16.33
CA LEU A 361 16.00 9.79 16.99
C LEU A 361 14.84 9.62 16.00
N TYR A 362 14.64 10.57 15.08
CA TYR A 362 13.64 10.44 14.01
C TYR A 362 13.97 9.38 12.97
N ALA A 363 15.24 9.00 12.82
CA ALA A 363 15.63 7.86 11.98
C ALA A 363 15.45 6.53 12.73
N LEU A 364 15.65 6.52 14.06
CA LEU A 364 15.55 5.33 14.90
C LEU A 364 14.11 4.94 15.24
N ILE A 365 13.29 5.94 15.59
CA ILE A 365 11.85 5.83 15.77
C ILE A 365 11.25 6.24 14.43
N PRO A 366 10.40 5.43 13.78
CA PRO A 366 9.88 5.71 12.44
C PRO A 366 8.87 6.88 12.45
N VAL A 367 9.35 8.08 12.76
CA VAL A 367 8.58 9.32 12.76
C VAL A 367 8.66 9.90 11.35
N THR A 368 7.50 10.18 10.76
CA THR A 368 7.43 10.84 9.46
C THR A 368 7.77 12.31 9.57
N LEU A 369 8.80 12.75 8.87
CA LEU A 369 9.12 14.15 8.72
C LEU A 369 8.15 14.78 7.69
N THR A 370 7.34 15.74 8.13
CA THR A 370 6.41 16.53 7.31
C THR A 370 6.84 18.00 7.32
N LEU A 371 6.22 18.85 6.49
CA LEU A 371 6.47 20.30 6.55
C LEU A 371 6.20 20.90 7.94
N PRO A 372 5.05 20.62 8.60
CA PRO A 372 4.84 21.00 9.99
C PRO A 372 5.88 20.41 10.95
N GLY A 373 6.32 19.16 10.72
CA GLY A 373 7.37 18.53 11.52
C GLY A 373 8.72 19.27 11.44
N ILE A 374 9.11 19.72 10.25
CA ILE A 374 10.32 20.54 10.05
C ILE A 374 10.15 21.90 10.76
N ALA A 375 8.98 22.54 10.67
CA ALA A 375 8.73 23.80 11.37
C ALA A 375 8.82 23.62 12.90
N GLY A 376 8.26 22.53 13.44
CA GLY A 376 8.39 22.18 14.86
C GLY A 376 9.83 21.92 15.29
N PHE A 377 10.61 21.25 14.44
CA PHE A 377 12.05 21.06 14.67
C PHE A 377 12.80 22.39 14.72
N ILE A 378 12.56 23.30 13.77
CA ILE A 378 13.16 24.64 13.75
C ILE A 378 12.78 25.44 15.01
N LEU A 379 11.51 25.38 15.42
CA LEU A 379 11.04 26.03 16.65
C LEU A 379 11.77 25.47 17.88
N SER A 380 11.96 24.16 17.95
CA SER A 380 12.71 23.51 19.04
C SER A 380 14.17 23.94 19.09
N VAL A 381 14.83 24.07 17.93
CA VAL A 381 16.19 24.62 17.82
C VAL A 381 16.23 26.06 18.34
N GLY A 382 15.25 26.89 18.01
CA GLY A 382 15.15 28.27 18.51
C GLY A 382 15.01 28.34 20.04
N MET A 383 14.17 27.49 20.63
CA MET A 383 14.01 27.42 22.10
C MET A 383 15.28 26.93 22.80
N ALA A 384 16.00 25.96 22.21
CA ALA A 384 17.28 25.48 22.77
C ALA A 384 18.37 26.58 22.79
N VAL A 385 18.36 27.47 21.80
CA VAL A 385 19.26 28.64 21.75
C VAL A 385 18.91 29.64 22.84
N ASP A 386 17.63 29.96 23.04
CA ASP A 386 17.16 30.91 24.05
C ASP A 386 17.57 30.48 25.47
N ALA A 387 17.43 29.20 25.79
CA ALA A 387 17.90 28.64 27.06
C ALA A 387 19.41 28.89 27.29
N ASN A 388 20.25 28.73 26.26
CA ASN A 388 21.68 29.02 26.35
C ASN A 388 21.95 30.53 26.54
N ILE A 389 21.16 31.41 25.91
CA ILE A 389 21.26 32.86 26.09
C ILE A 389 20.99 33.24 27.55
N LEU A 390 19.91 32.73 28.14
CA LEU A 390 19.53 33.00 29.52
C LEU A 390 20.63 32.62 30.50
N ILE A 391 21.19 31.40 30.34
CA ILE A 391 22.32 30.91 31.15
C ILE A 391 23.53 31.85 31.03
N PHE A 392 23.84 32.31 29.82
CA PHE A 392 25.00 33.18 29.58
C PHE A 392 24.83 34.59 30.09
N GLU A 393 23.65 35.21 29.91
CA GLU A 393 23.38 36.54 30.48
C GLU A 393 23.38 36.48 32.01
N ARG A 394 22.80 35.43 32.62
CA ARG A 394 22.87 35.25 34.07
C ARG A 394 24.30 35.05 34.56
N SER A 395 25.07 34.20 33.88
CA SER A 395 26.49 34.00 34.21
C SER A 395 27.29 35.31 34.10
N LYS A 396 26.99 36.13 33.09
CA LYS A 396 27.66 37.41 32.86
C LYS A 396 27.27 38.47 33.88
N GLU A 397 26.02 38.51 34.32
CA GLU A 397 25.55 39.36 35.42
C GLU A 397 26.32 39.04 36.71
N GLU A 398 26.39 37.77 37.09
CA GLU A 398 27.14 37.32 38.28
C GLU A 398 28.65 37.64 38.19
N LEU A 399 29.23 37.54 36.99
CA LEU A 399 30.62 37.96 36.75
C LEU A 399 30.82 39.47 36.92
N ARG A 400 29.83 40.30 36.56
CA ARG A 400 29.87 41.76 36.75
C ARG A 400 29.76 42.13 38.22
N ASP A 401 29.05 41.32 39.01
CA ASP A 401 28.92 41.48 40.47
C ASP A 401 30.18 41.02 41.24
N GLY A 402 31.22 40.58 40.54
CA GLY A 402 32.54 40.25 41.10
C GLY A 402 32.71 38.79 41.51
N ASN A 403 31.77 37.90 41.15
CA ASN A 403 31.90 36.47 41.41
C ASN A 403 32.96 35.81 40.52
N THR A 404 33.53 34.69 40.97
CA THR A 404 34.51 33.93 40.20
C THR A 404 33.85 33.21 39.02
N LEU A 405 34.57 33.08 37.89
CA LEU A 405 34.07 32.43 36.66
C LEU A 405 33.36 31.09 36.92
N PHE A 406 33.91 30.25 37.80
CA PHE A 406 33.33 28.96 38.13
C PHE A 406 31.99 29.10 38.86
N ARG A 407 31.91 30.01 39.85
CA ARG A 407 30.69 30.27 40.61
C ARG A 407 29.62 30.91 39.75
N SER A 408 29.99 31.86 38.89
CA SER A 408 29.07 32.55 37.99
C SER A 408 28.44 31.60 36.98
N VAL A 409 29.21 30.62 36.46
CA VAL A 409 28.68 29.57 35.57
C VAL A 409 27.74 28.64 36.33
N ASP A 410 28.12 28.19 37.53
CA ASP A 410 27.27 27.31 38.37
C ASP A 410 25.93 27.98 38.72
N THR A 411 25.95 29.26 39.11
CA THR A 411 24.75 30.07 39.33
C THR A 411 23.94 30.29 38.05
N GLY A 412 24.58 30.34 36.88
CA GLY A 412 23.87 30.44 35.60
C GLY A 412 23.12 29.17 35.23
N PHE A 413 23.56 28.00 35.72
CA PHE A 413 22.93 26.69 35.48
C PHE A 413 21.91 26.27 36.56
N SER A 414 21.94 26.91 37.74
CA SER A 414 21.00 26.70 38.84
C SER A 414 19.81 27.65 38.76
#